data_AF-A0A350LQA2-F1
#
_entry.id   AF-A0A350LQA2-F1
#
_cell.length_a   1.000
_cell.length_b   1.000
_cell.length_c   1.000
_cell.angle_alpha   90.00
_cell.angle_beta   90.00
_cell.angle_gamma   90.00
#
_symmetry.space_group_name_H-M   'P 1'
#
loop_
_entity.id
_entity.type
_entity.pdbx_description
1 polymer ?
#
loop_
_entity_poly.entity_id
_entity_poly.type
_entity_poly.pdbx_seq_one_letter_code
_entity_poly.pdbx_strand_id
1 'polypeptide(L)'
;PSARGLDYGCGPGPALAAMLREAGHAVALFDPLYAPDPAPLADSYDFITCTEVAEHFHRPAEEFDRLGTMLRPGGWLAVMTCFQTDDARFGGWHYRKDPTHVVFYRAETFATLAAARGWLCEVPCKDVALLRVPDP
;
A
#
# COMPACT_ATOMS: atom_id res chain seq x y z
N PRO A 1 -13.65 -14.90 -1.51
CA PRO A 1 -12.90 -16.08 -1.01
C PRO A 1 -11.95 -16.63 -2.09
N SER A 2 -10.79 -17.17 -1.71
CA SER A 2 -9.77 -17.79 -2.58
C SER A 2 -8.90 -16.86 -3.44
N ALA A 3 -8.95 -15.53 -3.22
CA ALA A 3 -7.99 -14.62 -3.87
C ALA A 3 -6.59 -14.76 -3.26
N ARG A 4 -5.56 -14.51 -4.07
CA ARG A 4 -4.13 -14.50 -3.68
C ARG A 4 -3.69 -13.06 -3.45
N GLY A 5 -3.14 -12.76 -2.29
CA GLY A 5 -2.61 -11.43 -1.99
C GLY A 5 -1.26 -11.42 -1.31
N LEU A 6 -0.73 -10.21 -1.18
CA LEU A 6 0.52 -9.91 -0.49
C LEU A 6 0.28 -8.85 0.57
N ASP A 7 0.80 -9.08 1.77
CA ASP A 7 0.97 -8.04 2.77
C ASP A 7 2.39 -7.47 2.66
N TYR A 8 2.51 -6.30 2.05
CA TYR A 8 3.78 -5.64 1.72
C TYR A 8 4.15 -4.65 2.84
N GLY A 9 5.27 -4.91 3.51
CA GLY A 9 5.69 -4.23 4.74
C GLY A 9 4.89 -4.71 5.96
N CYS A 10 4.75 -6.03 6.09
CA CYS A 10 3.83 -6.64 7.06
C CYS A 10 4.23 -6.46 8.54
N GLY A 11 5.44 -5.95 8.82
CA GLY A 11 5.94 -5.75 10.17
C GLY A 11 6.10 -7.05 10.99
N PRO A 12 6.30 -6.94 12.32
CA PRO A 12 6.49 -8.10 13.20
C PRO A 12 5.20 -8.88 13.50
N GLY A 13 4.03 -8.30 13.21
CA GLY A 13 2.73 -8.83 13.58
C GLY A 13 1.69 -8.56 12.50
N PRO A 14 1.61 -9.41 11.46
CA PRO A 14 0.80 -9.16 10.27
C PRO A 14 -0.69 -9.47 10.51
N ALA A 15 -1.34 -8.62 11.32
CA ALA A 15 -2.73 -8.82 11.74
C ALA A 15 -3.71 -8.80 10.55
N LEU A 16 -3.50 -7.90 9.59
CA LEU A 16 -4.34 -7.80 8.40
C LEU A 16 -4.24 -9.07 7.54
N ALA A 17 -3.03 -9.60 7.34
CA ALA A 17 -2.85 -10.88 6.67
C ALA A 17 -3.55 -12.03 7.39
N ALA A 18 -3.53 -12.06 8.73
CA ALA A 18 -4.25 -13.07 9.51
C ALA A 18 -5.78 -12.97 9.28
N MET A 19 -6.35 -11.77 9.39
CA MET A 19 -7.78 -11.53 9.14
C MET A 19 -8.20 -11.93 7.71
N LEU A 20 -7.37 -11.61 6.71
CA LEU A 20 -7.64 -11.98 5.31
C LEU A 20 -7.53 -13.49 5.08
N ARG A 21 -6.60 -14.17 5.75
CA ARG A 21 -6.50 -15.65 5.72
C ARG A 21 -7.73 -16.30 6.37
N GLU A 22 -8.19 -15.77 7.49
CA GLU A 22 -9.44 -16.22 8.15
C GLU A 22 -10.67 -16.03 7.24
N ALA A 23 -10.70 -14.95 6.46
CA ALA A 23 -11.71 -14.71 5.42
C ALA A 23 -11.56 -15.63 4.18
N GLY A 24 -10.61 -16.57 4.18
CA GLY A 24 -10.43 -17.58 3.15
C GLY A 24 -9.56 -17.16 1.97
N HIS A 25 -8.67 -16.19 2.16
CA HIS A 25 -7.69 -15.76 1.15
C HIS A 25 -6.31 -16.38 1.40
N ALA A 26 -5.51 -16.53 0.34
CA ALA A 26 -4.10 -16.86 0.48
C ALA A 26 -3.30 -15.56 0.55
N VAL A 27 -2.55 -15.33 1.62
CA VAL A 27 -1.78 -14.08 1.81
C VAL A 27 -0.30 -14.42 2.00
N ALA A 28 0.56 -13.96 1.10
CA ALA A 28 2.00 -13.94 1.27
C ALA A 28 2.42 -12.74 2.13
N LEU A 29 3.60 -12.80 2.74
CA LEU A 29 4.12 -11.74 3.60
C LEU A 29 5.47 -11.28 3.04
N PHE A 30 5.72 -9.98 3.04
CA PHE A 30 7.03 -9.44 2.77
C PHE A 30 7.29 -8.25 3.68
N ASP A 31 8.47 -8.21 4.29
CA ASP A 31 8.96 -7.06 5.04
C ASP A 31 10.50 -7.13 5.10
N PRO A 32 11.25 -6.07 4.74
CA PRO A 32 12.71 -6.13 4.70
C PRO A 32 13.39 -6.52 6.03
N LEU A 33 12.72 -6.34 7.17
CA LEU A 33 13.25 -6.63 8.51
C LEU A 33 12.61 -7.87 9.12
N TYR A 34 11.28 -8.03 8.97
CA TYR A 34 10.51 -9.05 9.69
C TYR A 34 10.15 -10.28 8.85
N ALA A 35 10.10 -10.14 7.52
CA ALA A 35 9.84 -11.22 6.56
C ALA A 35 10.70 -11.01 5.29
N PRO A 36 12.04 -11.12 5.40
CA PRO A 36 12.98 -10.60 4.40
C PRO A 36 13.13 -11.47 3.15
N ASP A 37 12.39 -12.58 3.05
CA ASP A 37 12.41 -13.44 1.87
C ASP A 37 11.82 -12.68 0.67
N PRO A 38 12.59 -12.40 -0.39
CA PRO A 38 12.11 -11.66 -1.54
C PRO A 38 11.25 -12.50 -2.50
N ALA A 39 11.11 -13.82 -2.28
CA ALA A 39 10.33 -14.70 -3.16
C ALA A 39 8.91 -14.19 -3.49
N PRO A 40 8.14 -13.59 -2.55
CA PRO A 40 6.83 -13.00 -2.86
C PRO A 40 6.89 -11.85 -3.87
N LEU A 41 8.00 -11.12 -3.97
CA LEU A 41 8.13 -9.99 -4.91
C LEU A 41 8.22 -10.41 -6.38
N ALA A 42 8.39 -11.71 -6.65
CA ALA A 42 8.45 -12.27 -8.00
C ALA A 42 7.11 -12.85 -8.50
N ASP A 43 6.04 -12.76 -7.69
CA ASP A 43 4.72 -13.32 -8.01
C ASP A 43 3.73 -12.23 -8.45
N SER A 44 2.51 -12.65 -8.82
CA SER A 44 1.40 -11.75 -9.15
C SER A 44 0.17 -12.03 -8.29
N TYR A 45 -0.50 -10.96 -7.89
CA TYR A 45 -1.55 -10.97 -6.87
C TYR A 45 -2.86 -10.37 -7.36
N ASP A 46 -3.96 -10.87 -6.78
CA ASP A 46 -5.29 -10.29 -6.92
C ASP A 46 -5.45 -9.04 -6.04
N PHE A 47 -4.69 -8.97 -4.94
CA PHE A 47 -4.61 -7.77 -4.11
C PHE A 47 -3.25 -7.65 -3.39
N ILE A 48 -2.86 -6.43 -3.06
CA ILE A 48 -1.70 -6.12 -2.21
C ILE A 48 -2.17 -5.14 -1.12
N THR A 49 -1.79 -5.39 0.13
CA THR A 49 -1.94 -4.45 1.24
C THR A 49 -0.61 -3.78 1.53
N CYS A 50 -0.63 -2.48 1.79
CA CYS A 50 0.52 -1.62 2.08
C CYS A 50 0.13 -0.67 3.21
N THR A 51 0.19 -1.14 4.45
CA THR A 51 -0.39 -0.46 5.61
C THR A 51 0.69 0.08 6.55
N GLU A 52 0.76 1.41 6.70
CA GLU A 52 1.84 2.13 7.40
C GLU A 52 3.22 1.79 6.82
N VAL A 53 3.33 1.89 5.49
CA VAL A 53 4.52 1.48 4.73
C VAL A 53 4.88 2.51 3.66
N ALA A 54 3.89 3.10 2.99
CA ALA A 54 4.11 4.01 1.87
C ALA A 54 4.86 5.29 2.27
N GLU A 55 4.70 5.76 3.52
CA GLU A 55 5.41 6.91 4.10
C GLU A 55 6.92 6.69 4.23
N HIS A 56 7.38 5.44 4.18
CA HIS A 56 8.78 5.05 4.22
C HIS A 56 9.42 4.92 2.83
N PHE A 57 8.66 5.12 1.75
CA PHE A 57 9.20 5.01 0.39
C PHE A 57 10.14 6.16 0.05
N HIS A 58 11.42 5.84 -0.10
CA HIS A 58 12.42 6.82 -0.58
C HIS A 58 12.24 7.17 -2.07
N ARG A 59 11.72 6.24 -2.88
CA ARG A 59 11.44 6.42 -4.31
C ARG A 59 9.99 6.03 -4.62
N PRO A 60 9.01 6.82 -4.15
CA PRO A 60 7.60 6.40 -4.13
C PRO A 60 7.06 6.05 -5.52
N ALA A 61 7.42 6.80 -6.56
CA ALA A 61 6.99 6.49 -7.92
C ALA A 61 7.40 5.08 -8.37
N GLU A 62 8.66 4.69 -8.12
CA GLU A 62 9.18 3.37 -8.47
C GLU A 62 8.57 2.26 -7.62
N GLU A 63 8.34 2.52 -6.33
CA GLU A 63 7.68 1.57 -5.45
C GLU A 63 6.23 1.30 -5.90
N PHE A 64 5.46 2.34 -6.24
CA PHE A 64 4.11 2.17 -6.80
C PHE A 64 4.14 1.49 -8.17
N ASP A 65 5.13 1.78 -9.03
CA ASP A 65 5.27 1.08 -10.31
C ASP A 65 5.55 -0.40 -10.11
N ARG A 66 6.44 -0.76 -9.17
CA ARG A 66 6.74 -2.15 -8.82
C ARG A 66 5.51 -2.87 -8.28
N LEU A 67 4.81 -2.28 -7.30
CA LEU A 67 3.57 -2.84 -6.76
C LEU A 67 2.52 -3.04 -7.87
N GLY A 68 2.44 -2.09 -8.81
CA GLY A 68 1.61 -2.19 -10.00
C GLY A 68 1.93 -3.40 -10.88
N THR A 69 3.21 -3.66 -11.13
CA THR A 69 3.65 -4.81 -11.94
C THR A 69 3.33 -6.17 -11.30
N MET A 70 3.16 -6.19 -9.98
CA MET A 70 2.80 -7.37 -9.20
C MET A 70 1.28 -7.58 -9.14
N LEU A 71 0.46 -6.63 -9.60
CA LEU A 71 -1.00 -6.78 -9.64
C LEU A 71 -1.44 -7.40 -10.96
N ARG A 72 -2.34 -8.38 -10.86
CA ARG A 72 -3.09 -8.89 -12.01
C ARG A 72 -4.04 -7.81 -12.54
N PRO A 73 -4.48 -7.89 -13.82
CA PRO A 73 -5.59 -7.06 -14.30
C PRO A 73 -6.80 -7.17 -13.37
N GLY A 74 -7.42 -6.04 -13.07
CA GLY A 74 -8.51 -5.97 -12.07
C GLY A 74 -8.07 -6.02 -10.60
N GLY A 75 -6.78 -6.18 -10.33
CA GLY A 75 -6.22 -6.32 -8.99
C GLY A 75 -6.18 -5.02 -8.18
N TRP A 76 -6.13 -5.17 -6.86
CA TRP A 76 -6.25 -4.06 -5.90
C TRP A 76 -4.95 -3.77 -5.16
N LEU A 77 -4.55 -2.51 -5.04
CA LEU A 77 -3.58 -2.03 -4.06
C LEU A 77 -4.31 -1.22 -2.99
N ALA A 78 -4.37 -1.75 -1.77
CA ALA A 78 -4.90 -1.06 -0.60
C ALA A 78 -3.76 -0.42 0.19
N VAL A 79 -3.75 0.91 0.23
CA VAL A 79 -2.76 1.69 0.98
C VAL A 79 -3.43 2.29 2.20
N MET A 80 -2.80 2.14 3.37
CA MET A 80 -3.15 2.89 4.57
C MET A 80 -1.94 3.67 5.04
N THR A 81 -2.09 4.98 5.21
CA THR A 81 -1.05 5.89 5.71
C THR A 81 -1.72 7.18 6.17
N CYS A 82 -1.17 7.89 7.15
CA CYS A 82 -1.83 9.11 7.64
C CYS A 82 -1.78 10.22 6.58
N PHE A 83 -2.96 10.68 6.13
CA PHE A 83 -3.04 11.71 5.11
C PHE A 83 -2.77 13.09 5.69
N GLN A 84 -1.90 13.83 5.01
CA GLN A 84 -1.69 15.23 5.29
C GLN A 84 -2.87 16.04 4.72
N THR A 85 -3.49 16.87 5.55
CA THR A 85 -4.74 17.59 5.21
C THR A 85 -4.67 19.09 5.46
N ASP A 86 -3.63 19.56 6.14
CA ASP A 86 -3.47 20.96 6.55
C ASP A 86 -1.99 21.35 6.53
N ASP A 87 -1.62 22.25 5.63
CA ASP A 87 -0.24 22.72 5.46
C ASP A 87 0.24 23.57 6.64
N ALA A 88 -0.64 24.37 7.24
CA ALA A 88 -0.29 25.20 8.38
C ALA A 88 0.11 24.35 9.60
N ARG A 89 -0.42 23.13 9.69
CA ARG A 89 -0.13 22.19 10.77
C ARG A 89 1.02 21.24 10.48
N PHE A 90 1.51 21.19 9.24
CA PHE A 90 2.57 20.26 8.85
C PHE A 90 3.81 20.39 9.74
N GLY A 91 4.26 21.62 10.02
CA GLY A 91 5.42 21.88 10.89
C GLY A 91 5.32 21.26 12.28
N GLY A 92 4.13 21.16 12.88
CA GLY A 92 3.90 20.59 14.21
C GLY A 92 3.37 19.15 14.21
N TRP A 93 3.02 18.60 13.05
CA TRP A 93 2.33 17.33 12.90
C TRP A 93 3.17 16.16 13.42
N HIS A 94 2.59 15.31 14.27
CA HIS A 94 3.31 14.22 14.92
C HIS A 94 3.81 13.18 13.91
N TYR A 95 3.05 12.92 12.84
CA TYR A 95 3.39 11.91 11.84
C TYR A 95 4.71 12.23 11.11
N ARG A 96 5.06 13.51 10.93
CA ARG A 96 6.35 13.90 10.33
C ARG A 96 7.54 13.90 11.28
N LYS A 97 7.31 13.67 12.58
CA LYS A 97 8.38 13.70 13.58
C LYS A 97 9.11 12.36 13.68
N ASP A 98 8.50 11.29 13.18
CA ASP A 98 9.21 10.04 13.00
C ASP A 98 10.21 10.19 11.85
N PRO A 99 11.52 10.00 12.08
CA PRO A 99 12.54 10.17 11.05
C PRO A 99 12.46 9.14 9.93
N THR A 100 11.71 8.06 10.12
CA THR A 100 11.47 7.05 9.08
C THR A 100 10.36 7.46 8.11
N HIS A 101 9.52 8.44 8.47
CA HIS A 101 8.45 8.95 7.59
C HIS A 101 9.06 10.02 6.68
N VAL A 102 9.41 9.62 5.47
CA VAL A 102 10.17 10.44 4.51
C VAL A 102 9.29 11.02 3.40
N VAL A 103 8.08 10.49 3.21
CA VAL A 103 7.09 10.97 2.25
C VAL A 103 5.72 11.05 2.91
N PHE A 104 4.92 12.07 2.54
CA PHE A 104 3.58 12.30 3.07
C PHE A 104 2.58 12.44 1.93
N TYR A 105 1.44 11.80 2.07
CA TYR A 105 0.43 11.71 1.01
C TYR A 105 -0.82 12.47 1.38
N ARG A 106 -1.55 12.89 0.35
CA ARG A 106 -2.95 13.31 0.44
C ARG A 106 -3.82 12.40 -0.40
N ALA A 107 -5.15 12.52 -0.22
CA ALA A 107 -6.10 11.91 -1.14
C ALA A 107 -5.84 12.34 -2.61
N GLU A 108 -5.51 13.61 -2.83
CA GLU A 108 -5.17 14.13 -4.17
C GLU A 108 -3.87 13.54 -4.72
N THR A 109 -2.92 13.17 -3.85
CA THR A 109 -1.69 12.47 -4.26
C THR A 109 -2.03 11.10 -4.82
N PHE A 110 -2.90 10.33 -4.16
CA PHE A 110 -3.33 9.02 -4.66
C PHE A 110 -4.15 9.12 -5.94
N ALA A 111 -5.03 10.12 -6.06
CA ALA A 111 -5.76 10.38 -7.30
C ALA A 111 -4.78 10.69 -8.47
N THR A 112 -3.73 11.46 -8.21
CA THR A 112 -2.69 11.79 -9.20
C THR A 112 -1.87 10.55 -9.58
N LEU A 113 -1.47 9.73 -8.59
CA LEU A 113 -0.73 8.49 -8.81
C LEU A 113 -1.52 7.49 -9.65
N ALA A 114 -2.83 7.38 -9.40
CA ALA A 114 -3.73 6.52 -10.14
C ALA A 114 -3.91 7.00 -11.57
N ALA A 115 -4.21 8.29 -11.76
CA ALA A 115 -4.38 8.89 -13.08
C ALA A 115 -3.14 8.72 -13.97
N ALA A 116 -1.94 8.89 -13.41
CA ALA A 116 -0.68 8.71 -14.13
C ALA A 116 -0.45 7.26 -14.63
N ARG A 117 -1.12 6.28 -14.03
CA ARG A 117 -1.00 4.85 -14.35
C ARG A 117 -2.23 4.26 -15.05
N GLY A 118 -3.25 5.09 -15.30
CA GLY A 118 -4.54 4.61 -15.80
C GLY A 118 -5.29 3.72 -14.79
N TRP A 119 -5.02 3.88 -13.49
CA TRP A 119 -5.69 3.13 -12.42
C TRP A 119 -6.93 3.87 -11.92
N LEU A 120 -7.82 3.14 -11.26
CA LEU A 120 -8.92 3.71 -10.49
C LEU A 120 -8.45 4.01 -9.07
N CYS A 121 -9.02 5.05 -8.44
CA CYS A 121 -8.74 5.43 -7.07
C CYS A 121 -10.02 5.71 -6.30
N GLU A 122 -10.16 5.12 -5.13
CA GLU A 122 -11.20 5.38 -4.15
C GLU A 122 -10.57 5.67 -2.79
N VAL A 123 -11.12 6.63 -2.04
CA VAL A 123 -10.74 6.92 -0.65
C VAL A 123 -11.99 6.70 0.21
N PRO A 124 -12.26 5.45 0.65
CA PRO A 124 -13.51 5.11 1.31
C PRO A 124 -13.62 5.69 2.72
N CYS A 125 -12.49 5.94 3.38
CA CYS A 125 -12.41 6.56 4.69
C CYS A 125 -11.08 7.29 4.88
N LYS A 126 -10.94 7.96 6.02
CA LYS A 126 -9.72 8.67 6.38
C LYS A 126 -8.52 7.71 6.33
N ASP A 127 -7.42 8.18 5.75
CA ASP A 127 -6.11 7.52 5.72
C ASP A 127 -6.04 6.22 4.88
N VAL A 128 -7.10 5.88 4.11
CA VAL A 128 -7.14 4.68 3.26
C VAL A 128 -7.37 5.06 1.80
N ALA A 129 -6.49 4.59 0.91
CA ALA A 129 -6.67 4.66 -0.54
C ALA A 129 -6.74 3.25 -1.13
N LEU A 130 -7.77 2.99 -1.92
CA LEU A 130 -7.93 1.78 -2.73
C LEU A 130 -7.64 2.13 -4.19
N LEU A 131 -6.58 1.53 -4.72
CA LEU A 131 -6.16 1.68 -6.10
C LEU A 131 -6.47 0.38 -6.85
N ARG A 132 -6.98 0.48 -8.08
CA ARG A 132 -7.31 -0.71 -8.89
C ARG A 132 -6.72 -0.62 -10.28
N VAL A 133 -5.98 -1.65 -10.66
CA VAL A 133 -5.54 -1.85 -12.06
C VAL A 133 -6.81 -2.16 -12.88
N PRO A 134 -7.03 -1.50 -14.03
CA PRO A 134 -8.21 -1.77 -14.85
C PRO A 134 -8.24 -3.23 -15.31
N ASP A 135 -9.45 -3.74 -15.53
CA ASP A 135 -9.65 -4.98 -16.27
C ASP A 135 -9.25 -4.77 -17.74
N PRO A 136 -8.83 -5.83 -18.48
CA PRO A 136 -8.48 -5.73 -19.90
C PRO A 136 -9.65 -5.30 -20.81
#